data_AF-A0A934I3G1-F1
#
_entry.id   AF-A0A934I3G1-F1
#
_cell.length_a   1.000
_cell.length_b   1.000
_cell.length_c   1.000
_cell.angle_alpha   90.00
_cell.angle_beta   90.00
_cell.angle_gamma   90.00
#
_symmetry.space_group_name_H-M   'P 1'
#
loop_
_entity.id
_entity.type
_entity.pdbx_description
1 polymer ?
#
loop_
_entity_poly.entity_id
_entity_poly.type
_entity_poly.pdbx_seq_one_letter_code
_entity_poly.pdbx_strand_id
1 'polypeptide(L)'
;MRKTISVLIIIMLLIITGCSNKQVIKHNYIYRGENEFWTAEYRVDAVGIFKEDNDKTDYKSESNTTLTVTYKKNPSELLSVKHLEISYESSAGGGKLTNNFDSTHPIEKTYTLKSSGSGIAIEQKDERIKVNINIDGKIQTIELKNVQQ
;
A
#
# COMPACT_ATOMS: atom_id res chain seq x y z
N MET A 1 38.42 -30.41 41.21
CA MET A 1 38.51 -29.34 40.18
C MET A 1 38.22 -29.83 38.75
N ARG A 2 38.61 -31.04 38.32
CA ARG A 2 38.27 -31.56 36.98
C ARG A 2 36.76 -31.73 36.72
N LYS A 3 35.97 -32.15 37.72
CA LYS A 3 34.51 -32.36 37.58
C LYS A 3 33.70 -31.07 37.52
N THR A 4 34.17 -30.00 38.17
CA THR A 4 33.50 -28.68 38.19
C THR A 4 33.68 -27.90 36.89
N ILE A 5 34.82 -28.10 36.20
CA ILE A 5 35.09 -27.51 34.87
C ILE A 5 34.16 -28.11 33.81
N SER A 6 33.92 -29.43 33.83
CA SER A 6 32.99 -30.07 32.90
C SER A 6 31.54 -29.59 33.06
N VAL A 7 31.11 -29.32 34.30
CA VAL A 7 29.76 -28.81 34.58
C VAL A 7 29.58 -27.38 34.07
N LEU A 8 30.63 -26.54 34.19
CA LEU A 8 30.60 -25.16 33.71
C LEU A 8 30.51 -25.06 32.17
N ILE A 9 31.18 -25.97 31.46
CA ILE A 9 31.12 -26.06 29.99
C ILE A 9 29.72 -26.47 29.52
N ILE A 10 29.06 -27.40 30.22
CA ILE A 10 27.70 -27.86 29.89
C ILE A 10 26.66 -26.75 30.12
N ILE A 11 26.82 -25.94 31.16
CA ILE A 11 25.94 -24.79 31.45
C ILE A 11 26.12 -23.65 30.42
N MET A 12 27.34 -23.43 29.92
CA MET A 12 27.61 -22.42 28.90
C MET A 12 27.06 -22.81 27.51
N LEU A 13 26.96 -24.11 27.21
CA LEU A 13 26.34 -24.64 25.98
C LEU A 13 24.80 -24.52 25.94
N LEU A 14 24.14 -24.40 27.10
CA LEU A 14 22.68 -24.28 27.19
C LEU A 14 22.16 -22.86 26.91
N ILE A 15 23.04 -21.86 26.79
CA ILE A 15 22.65 -20.45 26.62
C ILE A 15 22.48 -20.05 25.14
N ILE A 16 22.72 -20.98 24.19
CA ILE A 16 22.70 -20.68 22.74
C ILE A 16 21.31 -20.91 22.12
N THR A 17 20.31 -21.37 22.88
CA THR A 17 18.99 -21.66 22.31
C THR A 17 18.07 -20.45 22.33
N GLY A 18 17.96 -19.80 21.17
CA GLY A 18 16.66 -19.34 20.68
C GLY A 18 16.38 -17.84 20.74
N CYS A 19 17.21 -17.01 20.10
CA CYS A 19 16.65 -15.78 19.51
C CYS A 19 15.65 -16.22 18.42
N SER A 20 14.38 -15.86 18.58
CA SER A 20 13.42 -15.94 17.48
C SER A 20 13.91 -15.02 16.37
N ASN A 21 14.42 -15.58 15.26
CA ASN A 21 14.86 -14.84 14.06
C ASN A 21 13.64 -14.29 13.29
N LYS A 22 12.87 -13.41 13.94
CA LYS A 22 11.72 -12.72 13.36
C LYS A 22 12.12 -11.28 13.06
N GLN A 23 12.21 -10.94 11.79
CA GLN A 23 12.40 -9.57 11.33
C GLN A 23 11.05 -8.99 10.90
N VAL A 24 10.77 -7.76 11.34
CA VAL A 24 9.55 -7.03 11.00
C VAL A 24 9.92 -5.71 10.35
N ILE A 25 9.47 -5.50 9.11
CA ILE A 25 9.70 -4.28 8.34
C ILE A 25 8.36 -3.57 8.17
N LYS A 26 8.30 -2.29 8.55
CA LYS A 26 7.10 -1.46 8.39
C LYS A 26 7.23 -0.57 7.16
N HIS A 27 6.15 -0.45 6.41
CA HIS A 27 6.04 0.35 5.21
C HIS A 27 4.88 1.32 5.40
N ASN A 28 5.20 2.60 5.61
CA ASN A 28 4.21 3.67 5.78
C ASN A 28 4.49 4.73 4.72
N TYR A 29 3.94 4.55 3.53
CA TYR A 29 4.23 5.40 2.37
C TYR A 29 3.06 6.32 2.04
N ILE A 30 3.39 7.52 1.60
CA ILE A 30 2.41 8.47 1.06
C ILE A 30 2.89 8.91 -0.31
N TYR A 31 2.13 8.55 -1.35
CA TYR A 31 2.36 9.02 -2.71
C TYR A 31 1.38 10.13 -3.04
N ARG A 32 1.85 11.21 -3.66
CA ARG A 32 1.00 12.31 -4.10
C ARG A 32 1.31 12.72 -5.53
N GLY A 33 0.30 13.26 -6.19
CA GLY A 33 0.41 13.86 -7.51
C GLY A 33 -0.85 14.63 -7.84
N GLU A 34 -0.77 15.43 -8.90
CA GLU A 34 -1.90 16.19 -9.40
C GLU A 34 -1.79 16.45 -10.90
N ASN A 35 -2.90 16.84 -11.50
CA ASN A 35 -2.94 17.48 -12.81
C ASN A 35 -3.76 18.78 -12.72
N GLU A 36 -4.20 19.31 -13.87
CA GLU A 36 -5.00 20.53 -13.90
C GLU A 36 -6.31 20.42 -13.10
N PHE A 37 -6.94 19.24 -13.12
CA PHE A 37 -8.31 19.03 -12.63
C PHE A 37 -8.39 18.23 -11.33
N TRP A 38 -7.38 17.41 -11.03
CA TRP A 38 -7.45 16.42 -9.96
C TRP A 38 -6.19 16.44 -9.10
N THR A 39 -6.39 16.18 -7.82
CA THR A 39 -5.32 15.80 -6.87
C THR A 39 -5.55 14.36 -6.45
N ALA A 40 -4.47 13.61 -6.24
CA ALA A 40 -4.55 12.24 -5.77
C ALA A 40 -3.49 11.96 -4.71
N GLU A 41 -3.87 11.14 -3.74
CA GLU A 41 -3.01 10.66 -2.66
C GLU A 41 -3.23 9.16 -2.48
N TYR A 42 -2.15 8.39 -2.46
CA TYR A 42 -2.17 6.96 -2.19
C TYR A 42 -1.37 6.68 -0.92
N ARG A 43 -2.05 6.16 0.11
CA ARG A 43 -1.44 5.74 1.37
C ARG A 43 -1.25 4.24 1.40
N VAL A 44 -0.09 3.81 1.88
CA VAL A 44 0.23 2.40 2.14
C VAL A 44 0.61 2.27 3.60
N ASP A 45 -0.12 1.46 4.34
CA ASP A 45 0.17 1.04 5.71
C ASP A 45 0.34 -0.49 5.71
N ALA A 46 1.59 -0.94 5.64
CA ALA A 46 1.90 -2.36 5.48
C ALA A 46 3.05 -2.83 6.38
N VAL A 47 3.07 -4.13 6.63
CA VAL A 47 4.12 -4.81 7.41
C VAL A 47 4.55 -6.08 6.69
N GLY A 48 5.86 -6.23 6.51
CA GLY A 48 6.51 -7.48 6.08
C GLY A 48 7.12 -8.18 7.29
N ILE A 49 6.86 -9.47 7.44
CA ILE A 49 7.38 -10.31 8.51
C ILE A 49 8.17 -11.45 7.88
N PHE A 50 9.46 -11.49 8.17
CA PHE A 50 10.36 -12.56 7.78
C PHE A 50 10.68 -13.39 9.01
N LYS A 51 10.53 -14.71 8.90
CA LYS A 51 10.88 -15.65 9.96
C LYS A 51 11.85 -16.68 9.39
N GLU A 52 13.02 -16.79 9.99
CA GLU A 52 13.96 -17.85 9.68
C GLU A 52 13.74 -19.04 10.60
N ASP A 53 13.70 -20.24 10.02
CA ASP A 53 13.62 -21.51 10.72
C ASP A 53 14.41 -22.56 9.92
N ASN A 54 15.51 -23.09 10.49
CA ASN A 54 16.35 -24.14 9.89
C ASN A 54 16.68 -23.88 8.41
N ASP A 55 17.34 -22.75 8.11
CA ASP A 55 17.74 -22.30 6.76
C ASP A 55 16.59 -22.02 5.77
N LYS A 56 15.34 -22.05 6.24
CA LYS A 56 14.16 -21.63 5.46
C LYS A 56 13.69 -20.26 5.93
N THR A 57 13.45 -19.36 4.97
CA THR A 57 12.82 -18.06 5.25
C THR A 57 11.34 -18.13 4.88
N ASP A 58 10.46 -18.02 5.87
CA ASP A 58 9.04 -17.80 5.68
C ASP A 58 8.75 -16.29 5.60
N TYR A 59 7.92 -15.89 4.64
CA TYR A 59 7.46 -14.51 4.47
C TYR A 59 5.96 -14.40 4.69
N LYS A 60 5.54 -13.40 5.45
CA LYS A 60 4.14 -12.97 5.60
C LYS A 60 4.07 -11.46 5.44
N SER A 61 2.95 -10.98 4.91
CA SER A 61 2.66 -9.56 4.84
C SER A 61 1.23 -9.28 5.20
N GLU A 62 0.99 -8.07 5.71
CA GLU A 62 -0.32 -7.46 5.82
C GLU A 62 -0.20 -6.06 5.25
N SER A 63 -1.15 -5.66 4.40
CA SER A 63 -1.16 -4.33 3.78
C SER A 63 -2.57 -3.77 3.78
N ASN A 64 -2.67 -2.49 4.09
CA ASN A 64 -3.87 -1.68 3.90
C ASN A 64 -3.48 -0.48 3.05
N THR A 65 -4.25 -0.23 1.99
CA THR A 65 -4.01 0.90 1.10
C THR A 65 -5.26 1.74 0.95
N THR A 66 -5.06 3.04 0.75
CA THR A 66 -6.15 3.99 0.51
C THR A 66 -5.74 4.97 -0.57
N LEU A 67 -6.45 4.94 -1.70
CA LEU A 67 -6.40 5.97 -2.72
C LEU A 67 -7.50 7.00 -2.45
N THR A 68 -7.14 8.27 -2.39
CA THR A 68 -8.07 9.40 -2.34
C THR A 68 -7.85 10.27 -3.57
N VAL A 69 -8.90 10.54 -4.34
CA VAL A 69 -8.84 11.38 -5.55
C VAL A 69 -9.86 12.50 -5.41
N THR A 70 -9.42 13.75 -5.55
CA THR A 70 -10.24 14.95 -5.31
C THR A 70 -10.23 15.88 -6.51
N TYR A 71 -11.42 16.27 -6.97
CA TYR A 71 -11.61 17.26 -8.03
C TYR A 71 -11.27 18.66 -7.51
N LYS A 72 -10.44 19.40 -8.25
CA LYS A 72 -9.91 20.71 -7.87
C LYS A 72 -10.93 21.83 -8.08
N LYS A 73 -11.78 21.71 -9.10
CA LYS A 73 -12.76 22.74 -9.49
C LYS A 73 -14.11 22.52 -8.78
N ASN A 74 -15.16 23.19 -9.26
CA ASN A 74 -16.48 23.09 -8.65
C ASN A 74 -17.13 21.74 -9.02
N PRO A 75 -17.60 20.92 -8.05
CA PRO A 75 -18.26 19.64 -8.34
C PRO A 75 -19.48 19.76 -9.26
N SER A 76 -20.13 20.93 -9.31
CA SER A 76 -21.22 21.21 -10.25
C SER A 76 -20.81 21.05 -11.71
N GLU A 77 -19.53 21.23 -12.06
CA GLU A 77 -19.01 20.99 -13.41
C GLU A 77 -19.03 19.52 -13.80
N LEU A 78 -19.12 18.62 -12.81
CA LEU A 78 -19.23 17.19 -13.07
C LEU A 78 -20.68 16.74 -13.25
N LEU A 79 -21.71 17.57 -12.97
CA LEU A 79 -23.13 17.14 -13.00
C LEU A 79 -23.60 16.49 -14.31
N SER A 80 -22.95 16.78 -15.44
CA SER A 80 -23.28 16.17 -16.73
C SER A 80 -22.56 14.85 -17.00
N VAL A 81 -21.63 14.43 -16.13
CA VAL A 81 -20.84 13.19 -16.26
C VAL A 81 -21.75 11.99 -16.08
N LYS A 82 -21.72 11.07 -17.04
CA LYS A 82 -22.51 9.82 -16.99
C LYS A 82 -21.69 8.66 -16.47
N HIS A 83 -20.40 8.67 -16.75
CA HIS A 83 -19.48 7.61 -16.41
C HIS A 83 -18.20 8.18 -15.83
N LEU A 84 -17.85 7.71 -14.62
CA LEU A 84 -16.57 7.95 -13.98
C LEU A 84 -15.93 6.61 -13.62
N GLU A 85 -14.71 6.40 -14.09
CA GLU A 85 -13.85 5.33 -13.61
C GLU A 85 -12.55 5.92 -13.07
N ILE A 86 -12.18 5.52 -11.86
CA ILE A 86 -10.90 5.84 -11.23
C ILE A 86 -10.17 4.53 -11.02
N SER A 87 -8.99 4.40 -11.60
CA SER A 87 -8.13 3.23 -11.42
C SER A 87 -6.72 3.62 -11.02
N TYR A 88 -6.03 2.70 -10.35
CA TYR A 88 -4.62 2.83 -10.05
C TYR A 88 -3.86 1.54 -10.35
N GLU A 89 -2.57 1.70 -10.62
CA GLU A 89 -1.62 0.62 -10.86
C GLU A 89 -0.31 0.92 -10.10
N SER A 90 0.12 -0.04 -9.30
CA SER A 90 1.37 -0.07 -8.53
C SER A 90 2.12 -1.38 -8.77
N SER A 91 3.34 -1.47 -8.27
CA SER A 91 4.17 -2.68 -8.28
C SER A 91 3.54 -3.85 -7.49
N ALA A 92 2.61 -3.56 -6.57
CA ALA A 92 1.94 -4.56 -5.75
C ALA A 92 0.56 -4.99 -6.29
N GLY A 93 0.05 -4.30 -7.32
CA GLY A 93 -1.24 -4.60 -7.94
C GLY A 93 -1.99 -3.34 -8.38
N GLY A 94 -3.29 -3.47 -8.57
CA GLY A 94 -4.13 -2.36 -8.99
C GLY A 94 -5.56 -2.50 -8.47
N GLY A 95 -6.30 -1.40 -8.57
CA GLY A 95 -7.69 -1.36 -8.17
C GLY A 95 -8.45 -0.32 -8.97
N LYS A 96 -9.77 -0.47 -9.02
CA LYS A 96 -10.65 0.46 -9.72
C LYS A 96 -11.97 0.67 -9.01
N LEU A 97 -12.52 1.86 -9.21
CA LEU A 97 -13.87 2.27 -8.85
C LEU A 97 -14.55 2.69 -10.14
N THR A 98 -15.75 2.19 -10.37
CA THR A 98 -16.56 2.54 -11.54
C THR A 98 -17.93 2.99 -11.07
N ASN A 99 -18.27 4.24 -11.37
CA ASN A 99 -19.57 4.83 -11.07
C ASN A 99 -20.26 5.22 -12.37
N ASN A 100 -21.50 4.78 -12.51
CA ASN A 100 -22.41 5.26 -13.55
C ASN A 100 -23.44 6.17 -12.88
N PHE A 101 -23.54 7.41 -13.34
CA PHE A 101 -24.46 8.38 -12.80
C PHE A 101 -25.68 8.50 -13.71
N ASP A 102 -26.85 8.49 -13.09
CA ASP A 102 -28.07 9.03 -13.70
C ASP A 102 -28.31 10.45 -13.16
N SER A 103 -29.34 11.12 -13.67
CA SER A 103 -29.74 12.46 -13.26
C SER A 103 -30.12 12.62 -11.76
N THR A 104 -30.10 11.54 -10.96
CA THR A 104 -30.49 11.54 -9.54
C THR A 104 -29.33 11.28 -8.57
N HIS A 105 -28.17 10.84 -9.05
CA HIS A 105 -27.01 10.55 -8.20
C HIS A 105 -26.04 11.73 -8.15
N PRO A 106 -25.86 12.38 -6.99
CA PRO A 106 -24.96 13.51 -6.88
C PRO A 106 -23.50 13.07 -7.04
N ILE A 107 -22.75 13.83 -7.80
CA ILE A 107 -21.33 13.60 -7.98
C ILE A 107 -20.55 14.15 -6.78
N GLU A 108 -19.72 13.29 -6.22
CA GLU A 108 -18.85 13.62 -5.10
C GLU A 108 -17.62 14.41 -5.57
N LYS A 109 -17.13 15.31 -4.71
CA LYS A 109 -15.87 16.01 -4.97
C LYS A 109 -14.66 15.09 -4.78
N THR A 110 -14.79 14.10 -3.89
CA THR A 110 -13.70 13.24 -3.44
C THR A 110 -14.13 11.80 -3.46
N TYR A 111 -13.31 10.94 -4.09
CA TYR A 111 -13.52 9.51 -4.18
C TYR A 111 -12.45 8.78 -3.39
N THR A 112 -12.82 7.68 -2.74
CA THR A 112 -11.90 6.87 -1.94
C THR A 112 -11.99 5.39 -2.31
N LEU A 113 -10.85 4.78 -2.63
CA LEU A 113 -10.72 3.34 -2.82
C LEU A 113 -9.85 2.78 -1.70
N LYS A 114 -10.34 1.77 -0.99
CA LYS A 114 -9.61 1.07 0.06
C LYS A 114 -9.35 -0.37 -0.38
N SER A 115 -8.16 -0.87 -0.09
CA SER A 115 -7.82 -2.27 -0.28
C SER A 115 -7.09 -2.79 0.95
N SER A 116 -7.24 -4.08 1.24
CA SER A 116 -6.46 -4.75 2.26
C SER A 116 -6.17 -6.20 1.85
N GLY A 117 -5.06 -6.74 2.31
CA GLY A 117 -4.68 -8.09 1.97
C GLY A 117 -3.59 -8.64 2.88
N SER A 118 -3.48 -9.97 2.89
CA SER A 118 -2.40 -10.69 3.57
C SER A 118 -1.66 -11.59 2.59
N GLY A 119 -0.35 -11.73 2.77
CA GLY A 119 0.51 -12.49 1.85
C GLY A 119 0.65 -11.86 0.46
N ILE A 120 0.35 -10.56 0.33
CA ILE A 120 0.44 -9.80 -0.91
C ILE A 120 1.76 -9.03 -1.01
N ALA A 121 2.12 -8.63 -2.23
CA ALA A 121 3.22 -7.70 -2.45
C ALA A 121 2.94 -6.35 -1.76
N ILE A 122 4.02 -5.62 -1.48
CA ILE A 122 3.97 -4.28 -0.89
C ILE A 122 4.67 -3.33 -1.87
N GLU A 123 4.11 -2.13 -2.03
CA GLU A 123 4.65 -1.07 -2.88
C GLU A 123 6.12 -0.75 -2.56
N GLN A 124 6.89 -0.37 -3.58
CA GLN A 124 8.28 0.05 -3.43
C GLN A 124 8.36 1.54 -3.13
N LYS A 125 9.18 1.94 -2.15
CA LYS A 125 9.27 3.33 -1.69
C LYS A 125 9.44 4.35 -2.83
N ASP A 126 10.24 4.04 -3.85
CA ASP A 126 10.62 4.96 -4.92
C ASP A 126 9.90 4.72 -6.25
N GLU A 127 8.79 3.96 -6.24
CA GLU A 127 8.00 3.74 -7.45
C GLU A 127 7.16 4.95 -7.86
N ARG A 128 6.64 4.91 -9.09
CA ARG A 128 5.57 5.80 -9.54
C ARG A 128 4.27 5.02 -9.62
N ILE A 129 3.26 5.48 -8.89
CA ILE A 129 1.91 4.91 -8.97
C ILE A 129 1.14 5.71 -10.02
N LYS A 130 0.55 5.02 -10.99
CA LYS A 130 -0.24 5.67 -12.05
C LYS A 130 -1.70 5.63 -11.66
N VAL A 131 -2.36 6.80 -11.63
CA VAL A 131 -3.80 6.92 -11.43
C VAL A 131 -4.43 7.41 -12.73
N ASN A 132 -5.43 6.67 -13.22
CA ASN A 132 -6.22 7.07 -14.38
C ASN A 132 -7.63 7.45 -13.94
N ILE A 133 -8.09 8.62 -14.39
CA ILE A 133 -9.44 9.12 -14.22
C ILE A 133 -10.09 9.19 -15.60
N ASN A 134 -11.05 8.30 -15.84
CA ASN A 134 -11.81 8.23 -17.08
C ASN A 134 -13.19 8.86 -16.86
N ILE A 135 -13.45 9.96 -17.57
CA ILE A 135 -14.72 10.68 -17.53
C ILE A 135 -15.35 10.57 -18.92
N ASP A 136 -16.46 9.83 -19.04
CA ASP A 136 -17.17 9.62 -20.31
C ASP A 136 -16.26 9.22 -21.49
N GLY A 137 -15.24 8.39 -21.23
CA GLY A 137 -14.27 7.92 -22.22
C GLY A 137 -13.02 8.80 -22.36
N LYS A 138 -12.97 9.98 -21.72
CA LYS A 138 -11.78 10.85 -21.71
C LYS A 138 -10.90 10.54 -20.52
N ILE A 139 -9.70 10.03 -20.79
CA ILE A 139 -8.74 9.62 -19.76
C ILE A 139 -7.81 10.77 -19.40
N GLN A 140 -7.71 11.04 -18.11
CA GLN A 140 -6.68 11.88 -17.50
C GLN A 140 -5.79 11.00 -16.63
N THR A 141 -4.50 11.26 -16.63
CA THR A 141 -3.53 10.50 -15.84
C THR A 141 -2.85 11.41 -14.82
N ILE A 142 -2.58 10.86 -13.64
CA ILE A 142 -1.72 11.44 -12.61
C ILE A 142 -0.64 10.42 -12.28
N GLU A 143 0.62 10.86 -12.26
CA GLU A 143 1.71 10.09 -11.66
C GLU A 143 1.89 10.52 -10.20
N LEU A 144 1.82 9.56 -9.28
CA LEU A 144 2.07 9.80 -7.87
C LEU A 144 3.52 9.45 -7.53
N LYS A 145 4.15 10.29 -6.71
CA LYS A 145 5.50 10.08 -6.19
C LYS A 145 5.48 10.09 -4.68
N ASN A 146 6.34 9.30 -4.07
CA ASN A 146 6.48 9.25 -2.62
C ASN A 146 6.95 10.62 -2.10
N VAL A 147 6.27 11.16 -1.09
CA VAL A 147 6.58 12.48 -0.52
C VAL A 147 7.57 12.45 0.64
N GLN A 148 7.97 11.25 1.08
CA GLN A 148 8.94 11.02 2.15
C GLN A 148 10.35 10.70 1.60
N GLN A 149 10.65 11.21 0.40
CA GLN A 149 11.98 11.16 -0.22
C GLN A 149 12.90 12.23 0.35
#